data_AF-A0AAF0ZED6-F1
#
_entry.id   AF-A0AAF0ZED6-F1
#
_cell.length_a   1.000
_cell.length_b   1.000
_cell.length_c   1.000
_cell.angle_alpha   90.00
_cell.angle_beta   90.00
_cell.angle_gamma   90.00
#
_symmetry.space_group_name_H-M   'P 1'
#
loop_
_entity.id
_entity.type
_entity.pdbx_description
1 polymer ?
#
loop_
_entity_poly.entity_id
_entity_poly.type
_entity_poly.pdbx_seq_one_letter_code
_entity_poly.pdbx_strand_id
1 'polypeptide(L)'
;MNNSVKLRSYYSSNIEAIALLYNSAEENQDELFWEEIKEPFRSILEECYCISEEGKYNQLEQITNSIKYNRISYIKLGVQLYQVKYYRLYKNKYKSFKDYCEQGVYYPVWRANQVIASAGVAIKLIKAGFNIIPQNETQARLLIKLKEEELLAKWQEVLDTYAPHKITANRIEAIVFGINKRTKGTLRLPVKVIQEIENKALESGMSTGELITKIIQGELTINSDGTMEKMIKEKDEIVENPSPESIKRWEKDLNQLAFQERNRLDDFTEELAEELKNTVLDLKQVIKKCFMKSFLSPCMLEN
;
A
#
# COMPACT_ATOMS: atom_id res chain seq x y z
N MET A 1 12.07 -1.12 -28.57
CA MET A 1 11.60 -1.93 -29.72
C MET A 1 10.72 -3.13 -29.35
N ASN A 2 10.64 -3.60 -28.09
CA ASN A 2 9.84 -4.80 -27.73
C ASN A 2 8.34 -4.56 -27.40
N ASN A 3 7.88 -3.32 -27.24
CA ASN A 3 6.47 -3.05 -26.91
C ASN A 3 5.56 -3.00 -28.15
N SER A 4 6.08 -2.59 -29.31
CA SER A 4 5.29 -2.51 -30.56
C SER A 4 4.97 -3.88 -31.15
N VAL A 5 5.86 -4.86 -30.98
CA VAL A 5 5.67 -6.24 -31.47
C VAL A 5 4.65 -6.99 -30.61
N LYS A 6 4.68 -6.82 -29.28
CA LYS A 6 3.66 -7.38 -28.37
C LYS A 6 2.27 -6.77 -28.59
N LEU A 7 2.19 -5.46 -28.85
CA LEU A 7 0.91 -4.81 -29.18
C LEU A 7 0.34 -5.33 -30.49
N ARG A 8 1.13 -5.47 -31.57
CA ARG A 8 0.66 -6.02 -32.85
C ARG A 8 0.14 -7.45 -32.76
N SER A 9 0.84 -8.32 -32.02
CA SER A 9 0.41 -9.71 -31.78
C SER A 9 -0.92 -9.79 -31.00
N TYR A 10 -1.13 -8.90 -30.04
CA TYR A 10 -2.36 -8.84 -29.24
C TYR A 10 -3.55 -8.25 -30.00
N TYR A 11 -3.30 -7.31 -30.93
CA TYR A 11 -4.33 -6.79 -31.83
C TYR A 11 -4.77 -7.84 -32.88
N SER A 12 -3.87 -8.72 -33.33
CA SER A 12 -4.22 -9.85 -34.23
C SER A 12 -5.15 -10.85 -33.53
N SER A 13 -4.81 -11.29 -32.32
CA SER A 13 -5.59 -12.31 -31.61
C SER A 13 -6.99 -11.85 -31.20
N ASN A 14 -7.17 -10.55 -30.91
CA ASN A 14 -8.49 -10.02 -30.56
C ASN A 14 -9.41 -9.82 -31.78
N ILE A 15 -8.84 -9.53 -32.95
CA ILE A 15 -9.59 -9.51 -34.21
C ILE A 15 -10.01 -10.94 -34.57
N GLU A 16 -9.12 -11.92 -34.36
CA GLU A 16 -9.43 -13.35 -34.54
C GLU A 16 -10.61 -13.79 -33.66
N ALA A 17 -10.66 -13.39 -32.39
CA ALA A 17 -11.77 -13.78 -31.50
C ALA A 17 -13.14 -13.22 -31.91
N ILE A 18 -13.20 -12.01 -32.46
CA ILE A 18 -14.45 -11.44 -33.01
C ILE A 18 -14.77 -12.10 -34.36
N ALA A 19 -13.74 -12.44 -35.14
CA ALA A 19 -13.90 -13.19 -36.39
C ALA A 19 -14.45 -14.61 -36.15
N LEU A 20 -14.31 -15.20 -34.96
CA LEU A 20 -14.96 -16.46 -34.58
C LEU A 20 -16.50 -16.37 -34.57
N LEU A 21 -17.09 -15.16 -34.48
CA LEU A 21 -18.53 -14.97 -34.72
C LEU A 21 -18.92 -15.32 -36.17
N TYR A 22 -17.97 -15.56 -37.04
CA TYR A 22 -18.20 -16.00 -38.40
C TYR A 22 -17.57 -17.39 -38.53
N ASN A 23 -18.28 -18.32 -39.17
CA ASN A 23 -17.72 -19.63 -39.41
C ASN A 23 -16.54 -19.45 -40.38
N SER A 24 -15.30 -19.54 -39.89
CA SER A 24 -14.09 -19.36 -40.70
C SER A 24 -13.76 -20.60 -41.52
N ALA A 25 -14.77 -21.23 -42.12
CA ALA A 25 -14.64 -22.39 -42.98
C ALA A 25 -15.47 -22.16 -44.23
N GLU A 26 -14.76 -22.05 -45.34
CA GLU A 26 -15.28 -22.16 -46.69
C GLU A 26 -16.17 -23.40 -46.81
N GLU A 27 -17.31 -23.22 -47.47
CA GLU A 27 -18.12 -24.25 -48.13
C GLU A 27 -18.89 -25.23 -47.21
N ASN A 28 -20.21 -25.03 -47.18
CA ASN A 28 -21.28 -25.94 -46.71
C ASN A 28 -21.48 -26.08 -45.20
N GLN A 29 -22.03 -25.02 -44.59
CA GLN A 29 -23.27 -25.02 -43.81
C GLN A 29 -23.45 -23.63 -43.20
N ASP A 30 -24.56 -22.95 -43.52
CA ASP A 30 -25.01 -21.69 -42.89
C ASP A 30 -25.44 -21.92 -41.43
N GLU A 31 -24.66 -22.66 -40.66
CA GLU A 31 -24.97 -23.04 -39.28
C GLU A 31 -24.08 -22.22 -38.35
N LEU A 32 -24.69 -21.25 -37.65
CA LEU A 32 -23.98 -20.41 -36.69
C LEU A 32 -23.64 -21.28 -35.48
N PHE A 33 -22.35 -21.34 -35.08
CA PHE A 33 -21.89 -22.27 -34.03
C PHE A 33 -22.62 -22.09 -32.67
N TRP A 34 -23.23 -20.93 -32.44
CA TRP A 34 -23.92 -20.60 -31.20
C TRP A 34 -25.39 -21.02 -31.13
N GLU A 35 -25.95 -21.65 -32.17
CA GLU A 35 -27.34 -22.11 -32.16
C GLU A 35 -27.60 -23.19 -31.08
N GLU A 36 -26.60 -24.03 -30.81
CA GLU A 36 -26.67 -25.07 -29.78
C GLU A 36 -26.34 -24.57 -28.36
N ILE A 37 -25.90 -23.31 -28.24
CA ILE A 37 -25.53 -22.73 -26.95
C ILE A 37 -26.80 -22.39 -26.14
N LYS A 38 -26.75 -22.65 -24.83
CA LYS A 38 -27.85 -22.33 -23.91
C LYS A 38 -27.90 -20.84 -23.59
N GLU A 39 -29.11 -20.35 -23.34
CA GLU A 39 -29.30 -19.01 -22.78
C GLU A 39 -28.57 -18.81 -21.44
N PRO A 40 -28.05 -17.61 -21.15
CA PRO A 40 -28.19 -16.36 -21.91
C PRO A 40 -27.09 -16.11 -22.97
N PHE A 41 -26.13 -17.04 -23.11
CA PHE A 41 -24.94 -16.82 -23.94
C PHE A 41 -25.27 -16.77 -25.43
N ARG A 42 -26.25 -17.56 -25.87
CA ARG A 42 -26.77 -17.52 -27.24
C ARG A 42 -27.27 -16.11 -27.61
N SER A 43 -28.17 -15.53 -26.81
CA SER A 43 -28.67 -14.17 -27.05
C SER A 43 -27.56 -13.11 -27.13
N ILE A 44 -26.53 -13.24 -26.29
CA ILE A 44 -25.38 -12.30 -26.30
C ILE A 44 -24.57 -12.44 -27.60
N LEU A 45 -24.31 -13.68 -28.03
CA LEU A 45 -23.56 -13.94 -29.26
C LEU A 45 -24.34 -13.49 -30.50
N GLU A 46 -25.66 -13.69 -30.50
CA GLU A 46 -26.56 -13.18 -31.54
C GLU A 46 -26.54 -11.64 -31.59
N GLU A 47 -26.63 -10.95 -30.45
CA GLU A 47 -26.52 -9.49 -30.38
C GLU A 47 -25.16 -9.00 -30.91
N CYS A 48 -24.06 -9.67 -30.53
CA CYS A 48 -22.73 -9.36 -31.04
C CYS A 48 -22.61 -9.57 -32.56
N TYR A 49 -23.19 -10.65 -33.08
CA TYR A 49 -23.23 -10.93 -34.51
C TYR A 49 -24.00 -9.84 -35.27
N CYS A 50 -25.22 -9.49 -34.82
CA CYS A 50 -26.00 -8.40 -35.40
C CYS A 50 -25.23 -7.07 -35.42
N ILE A 51 -24.58 -6.70 -34.31
CA ILE A 51 -23.75 -5.48 -34.23
C ILE A 51 -22.62 -5.51 -35.27
N SER A 52 -22.04 -6.68 -35.51
CA SER A 52 -20.92 -6.83 -36.46
C SER A 52 -21.35 -6.77 -37.93
N GLU A 53 -22.48 -7.41 -38.28
CA GLU A 53 -23.05 -7.37 -39.64
C GLU A 53 -23.57 -5.95 -39.98
N GLU A 54 -24.33 -5.35 -39.07
CA GLU A 54 -24.86 -3.99 -39.23
C GLU A 54 -23.76 -2.93 -39.15
N GLY A 55 -22.58 -3.27 -38.64
CA GLY A 55 -21.44 -2.37 -38.46
C GLY A 55 -21.03 -1.63 -39.73
N LYS A 56 -21.25 -2.22 -40.92
CA LYS A 56 -20.97 -1.58 -42.22
C LYS A 56 -21.94 -0.43 -42.56
N TYR A 57 -23.14 -0.44 -41.98
CA TYR A 57 -24.22 0.50 -42.28
C TYR A 57 -24.54 1.46 -41.12
N ASN A 58 -24.01 1.16 -39.94
CA ASN A 58 -24.23 1.95 -38.75
C ASN A 58 -23.51 3.30 -38.82
N GLN A 59 -24.23 4.37 -38.46
CA GLN A 59 -23.64 5.70 -38.33
C GLN A 59 -22.83 5.79 -37.02
N LEU A 60 -21.77 6.59 -37.03
CA LEU A 60 -20.91 6.79 -35.86
C LEU A 60 -21.71 7.20 -34.61
N GLU A 61 -22.73 8.04 -34.78
CA GLU A 61 -23.60 8.48 -33.69
C GLU A 61 -24.39 7.32 -33.07
N GLN A 62 -24.93 6.42 -33.89
CA GLN A 62 -25.70 5.26 -33.44
C GLN A 62 -24.82 4.31 -32.62
N ILE A 63 -23.63 3.97 -33.12
CA ILE A 63 -22.66 3.14 -32.40
C ILE A 63 -22.21 3.84 -31.10
N THR A 64 -21.95 5.15 -31.16
CA THR A 64 -21.54 5.92 -29.98
C THR A 64 -22.61 5.90 -28.89
N ASN A 65 -23.89 6.03 -29.27
CA ASN A 65 -25.00 5.97 -28.33
C ASN A 65 -25.19 4.56 -27.77
N SER A 66 -25.04 3.51 -28.59
CA SER A 66 -25.02 2.11 -28.14
C SER A 66 -23.90 1.86 -27.11
N ILE A 67 -22.68 2.33 -27.37
CA ILE A 67 -21.56 2.24 -26.44
C ILE A 67 -21.88 2.95 -25.12
N LYS A 68 -22.40 4.19 -25.19
CA LYS A 68 -22.78 4.95 -23.98
C LYS A 68 -23.86 4.22 -23.18
N TYR A 69 -24.87 3.67 -23.85
CA TYR A 69 -25.93 2.88 -23.23
C TYR A 69 -25.37 1.64 -22.52
N ASN A 70 -24.48 0.89 -23.18
CA ASN A 70 -23.86 -0.31 -22.61
C ASN A 70 -23.02 -0.02 -21.36
N ARG A 71 -22.38 1.16 -21.28
CA ARG A 71 -21.67 1.59 -20.06
C ARG A 71 -22.61 1.78 -18.86
N ILE A 72 -23.84 2.25 -19.09
CA ILE A 72 -24.83 2.49 -18.03
C ILE A 72 -25.82 1.32 -17.86
N SER A 73 -25.56 0.17 -18.49
CA SER A 73 -26.41 -1.04 -18.44
C SER A 73 -26.68 -1.55 -17.02
N TYR A 74 -25.81 -1.25 -16.05
CA TYR A 74 -26.03 -1.58 -14.64
C TYR A 74 -27.32 -0.96 -14.08
N ILE A 75 -27.79 0.16 -14.63
CA ILE A 75 -29.06 0.79 -14.25
C ILE A 75 -30.22 -0.14 -14.62
N LYS A 76 -30.24 -0.66 -15.85
CA LYS A 76 -31.25 -1.62 -16.33
C LYS A 76 -31.22 -2.90 -15.48
N LEU A 77 -30.03 -3.45 -15.22
CA LEU A 77 -29.86 -4.61 -14.35
C LEU A 77 -30.42 -4.36 -12.93
N GLY A 78 -30.12 -3.19 -12.34
CA GLY A 78 -30.63 -2.83 -11.02
C GLY A 78 -32.15 -2.71 -10.97
N VAL A 79 -32.77 -2.15 -12.02
CA VAL A 79 -34.23 -2.07 -12.14
C VAL A 79 -34.86 -3.46 -12.29
N GLN A 80 -34.28 -4.34 -13.11
CA GLN A 80 -34.76 -5.72 -13.27
C GLN A 80 -34.68 -6.51 -11.96
N LEU A 81 -33.54 -6.43 -11.24
CA LEU A 81 -33.38 -7.04 -9.92
C LEU A 81 -34.38 -6.48 -8.91
N TYR A 82 -34.63 -5.16 -8.96
CA TYR A 82 -35.63 -4.52 -8.13
C TYR A 82 -37.04 -5.04 -8.43
N GLN A 83 -37.42 -5.19 -9.71
CA GLN A 83 -38.72 -5.73 -10.10
C GLN A 83 -38.93 -7.15 -9.58
N VAL A 84 -37.93 -8.03 -9.74
CA VAL A 84 -38.01 -9.41 -9.22
C VAL A 84 -38.19 -9.41 -7.70
N LYS A 85 -37.47 -8.53 -6.99
CA LYS A 85 -37.58 -8.39 -5.53
C LYS A 85 -38.93 -7.82 -5.10
N TYR A 86 -39.39 -6.75 -5.75
CA TYR A 86 -40.59 -5.98 -5.42
C TYR A 86 -41.86 -6.81 -5.64
N TYR A 87 -42.00 -7.39 -6.84
CA TYR A 87 -43.13 -8.25 -7.19
C TYR A 87 -42.98 -9.69 -6.69
N ARG A 88 -41.84 -10.02 -6.05
CA ARG A 88 -41.54 -11.34 -5.51
C ARG A 88 -41.67 -12.46 -6.55
N LEU A 89 -41.27 -12.19 -7.81
CA LEU A 89 -41.40 -13.11 -8.95
C LEU A 89 -40.65 -14.43 -8.75
N TYR A 90 -39.67 -14.46 -7.84
CA TYR A 90 -38.92 -15.64 -7.48
C TYR A 90 -39.72 -16.70 -6.72
N LYS A 91 -40.85 -16.35 -6.09
CA LYS A 91 -41.57 -17.23 -5.14
C LYS A 91 -42.01 -18.57 -5.71
N ASN A 92 -42.26 -18.65 -7.01
CA ASN A 92 -42.73 -19.88 -7.65
C ASN A 92 -41.62 -20.93 -7.81
N LYS A 93 -40.34 -20.51 -7.82
CA LYS A 93 -39.19 -21.38 -8.08
C LYS A 93 -38.14 -21.40 -6.97
N TYR A 94 -38.09 -20.37 -6.13
CA TYR A 94 -37.06 -20.17 -5.11
C TYR A 94 -37.67 -19.82 -3.76
N LYS A 95 -37.02 -20.27 -2.68
CA LYS A 95 -37.53 -20.10 -1.31
C LYS A 95 -37.46 -18.65 -0.83
N SER A 96 -36.47 -17.90 -1.31
CA SER A 96 -36.25 -16.51 -0.92
C SER A 96 -35.58 -15.72 -2.07
N PHE A 97 -35.57 -14.40 -1.95
CA PHE A 97 -34.80 -13.57 -2.88
C PHE A 97 -33.31 -13.92 -2.83
N LYS A 98 -32.81 -14.38 -1.67
CA LYS A 98 -31.44 -14.84 -1.53
C LYS A 98 -31.13 -16.04 -2.40
N ASP A 99 -32.00 -17.02 -2.28
CA ASP A 99 -31.94 -18.28 -3.02
C ASP A 99 -31.99 -18.04 -4.53
N TYR A 100 -32.87 -17.13 -4.98
CA TYR A 100 -32.94 -16.70 -6.38
C TYR A 100 -31.64 -16.04 -6.86
N CYS A 101 -31.08 -15.10 -6.09
CA CYS A 101 -29.84 -14.44 -6.48
C CYS A 101 -28.69 -15.45 -6.62
N GLU A 102 -28.53 -16.34 -5.64
CA GLU A 102 -27.41 -17.29 -5.59
C GLU A 102 -27.54 -18.41 -6.63
N GLN A 103 -28.74 -18.94 -6.86
CA GLN A 103 -28.95 -20.07 -7.77
C GLN A 103 -29.38 -19.66 -9.19
N GLY A 104 -30.19 -18.61 -9.32
CA GLY A 104 -30.73 -18.18 -10.61
C GLY A 104 -29.87 -17.14 -11.33
N VAL A 105 -29.28 -16.21 -10.59
CA VAL A 105 -28.46 -15.11 -11.14
C VAL A 105 -26.96 -15.34 -10.91
N TYR A 106 -26.60 -16.30 -10.04
CA TYR A 106 -25.23 -16.55 -9.59
C TYR A 106 -24.58 -15.33 -8.91
N TYR A 107 -25.39 -14.55 -8.21
CA TYR A 107 -24.99 -13.35 -7.47
C TYR A 107 -25.19 -13.54 -5.97
N PRO A 108 -24.22 -13.14 -5.13
CA PRO A 108 -24.51 -13.03 -3.71
C PRO A 108 -25.50 -11.87 -3.47
N VAL A 109 -26.38 -12.01 -2.49
CA VAL A 109 -27.48 -11.06 -2.26
C VAL A 109 -27.03 -9.64 -1.98
N TRP A 110 -25.93 -9.49 -1.25
CA TRP A 110 -25.36 -8.19 -0.97
C TRP A 110 -24.97 -7.47 -2.27
N ARG A 111 -24.50 -8.20 -3.29
CA ARG A 111 -24.18 -7.67 -4.61
C ARG A 111 -25.45 -7.23 -5.34
N ALA A 112 -26.49 -8.05 -5.34
CA ALA A 112 -27.77 -7.71 -5.97
C ALA A 112 -28.39 -6.44 -5.35
N ASN A 113 -28.44 -6.36 -4.02
CA ASN A 113 -28.94 -5.16 -3.32
C ASN A 113 -28.09 -3.92 -3.62
N GLN A 114 -26.78 -4.09 -3.75
CA GLN A 114 -25.87 -3.00 -4.10
C GLN A 114 -26.11 -2.48 -5.52
N VAL A 115 -26.29 -3.36 -6.51
CA VAL A 115 -26.64 -2.96 -7.89
C VAL A 115 -27.98 -2.20 -7.91
N ILE A 116 -28.99 -2.69 -7.18
CA ILE A 116 -30.28 -2.00 -7.03
C ILE A 116 -30.09 -0.57 -6.48
N ALA A 117 -29.31 -0.44 -5.41
CA ALA A 117 -29.06 0.86 -4.79
C ALA A 117 -28.26 1.81 -5.71
N SER A 118 -27.23 1.30 -6.38
CA SER A 118 -26.43 2.05 -7.37
C SER A 118 -27.29 2.54 -8.55
N ALA A 119 -28.20 1.71 -9.06
CA ALA A 119 -29.15 2.12 -10.09
C ALA A 119 -30.08 3.24 -9.58
N GLY A 120 -30.55 3.15 -8.33
CA GLY A 120 -31.35 4.19 -7.70
C GLY A 120 -30.64 5.54 -7.62
N VAL A 121 -29.33 5.56 -7.30
CA VAL A 121 -28.51 6.79 -7.32
C VAL A 121 -28.48 7.39 -8.73
N ALA A 122 -28.18 6.58 -9.75
CA ALA A 122 -28.11 7.07 -11.12
C ALA A 122 -29.44 7.66 -11.59
N ILE A 123 -30.57 7.01 -11.27
CA ILE A 123 -31.91 7.50 -11.59
C ILE A 123 -32.19 8.85 -10.91
N LYS A 124 -31.78 9.03 -9.63
CA LYS A 124 -31.92 10.32 -8.95
C LYS A 124 -31.14 11.43 -9.64
N LEU A 125 -29.90 11.16 -10.05
CA LEU A 125 -29.08 12.12 -10.80
C LEU A 125 -29.70 12.47 -12.16
N ILE A 126 -30.24 11.48 -12.88
CA ILE A 126 -30.97 11.71 -14.14
C ILE A 126 -32.19 12.61 -13.88
N LYS A 127 -33.00 12.30 -12.85
CA LYS A 127 -34.19 13.10 -12.50
C LYS A 127 -33.85 14.53 -12.09
N ALA A 128 -32.68 14.75 -11.51
CA ALA A 128 -32.17 16.07 -11.16
C ALA A 128 -31.61 16.87 -12.36
N GLY A 129 -31.55 16.27 -13.56
CA GLY A 129 -31.15 16.96 -14.79
C GLY A 129 -29.65 16.86 -15.11
N PHE A 130 -28.90 15.96 -14.47
CA PHE A 130 -27.49 15.77 -14.80
C PHE A 130 -27.30 15.03 -16.14
N ASN A 131 -26.56 15.65 -17.06
CA ASN A 131 -26.21 15.05 -18.36
C ASN A 131 -25.08 14.02 -18.25
N ILE A 132 -24.25 14.11 -17.21
CA ILE A 132 -23.15 13.19 -16.94
C ILE A 132 -23.46 12.48 -15.63
N ILE A 133 -23.63 11.17 -15.72
CA ILE A 133 -23.92 10.28 -14.60
C ILE A 133 -22.79 9.26 -14.40
N PRO A 134 -22.74 8.57 -13.25
CA PRO A 134 -21.78 7.49 -13.02
C PRO A 134 -21.84 6.44 -14.14
N GLN A 135 -20.70 6.23 -14.80
CA GLN A 135 -20.54 5.40 -15.99
C GLN A 135 -20.35 3.92 -15.68
N ASN A 136 -20.33 3.55 -14.41
CA ASN A 136 -20.33 2.17 -13.96
C ASN A 136 -20.86 2.11 -12.52
N GLU A 137 -21.20 0.89 -12.11
CA GLU A 137 -21.76 0.63 -10.80
C GLU A 137 -20.79 1.00 -9.66
N THR A 138 -19.48 0.80 -9.84
CA THR A 138 -18.46 1.13 -8.83
C THR A 138 -18.45 2.62 -8.48
N GLN A 139 -18.63 3.50 -9.47
CA GLN A 139 -18.73 4.94 -9.27
C GLN A 139 -20.03 5.30 -8.52
N ALA A 140 -21.17 4.77 -8.97
CA ALA A 140 -22.47 5.03 -8.34
C ALA A 140 -22.53 4.53 -6.88
N ARG A 141 -21.89 3.40 -6.61
CA ARG A 141 -21.86 2.75 -5.31
C ARG A 141 -21.34 3.65 -4.19
N LEU A 142 -20.36 4.49 -4.49
CA LEU A 142 -19.74 5.40 -3.50
C LEU A 142 -20.73 6.43 -2.97
N LEU A 143 -21.76 6.72 -3.78
CA LEU A 143 -22.75 7.75 -3.51
C LEU A 143 -24.00 7.19 -2.80
N ILE A 144 -24.15 5.86 -2.64
CA ILE A 144 -25.33 5.22 -2.05
C ILE A 144 -25.65 5.76 -0.64
N LYS A 145 -24.61 6.09 0.14
CA LYS A 145 -24.76 6.49 1.55
C LYS A 145 -25.18 7.95 1.72
N LEU A 146 -25.15 8.74 0.65
CA LEU A 146 -25.44 10.17 0.71
C LEU A 146 -26.94 10.42 0.73
N LYS A 147 -27.35 11.46 1.46
CA LYS A 147 -28.71 11.98 1.37
C LYS A 147 -28.91 12.69 0.03
N GLU A 148 -30.15 12.96 -0.34
CA GLU A 148 -30.46 13.51 -1.67
C GLU A 148 -29.78 14.86 -1.93
N GLU A 149 -29.89 15.82 -1.01
CA GLU A 149 -29.23 17.13 -1.16
C GLU A 149 -27.70 17.02 -1.24
N GLU A 150 -27.12 16.20 -0.37
CA GLU A 150 -25.67 15.94 -0.32
C GLU A 150 -25.19 15.22 -1.59
N LEU A 151 -25.98 14.28 -2.13
CA LEU A 151 -25.70 13.57 -3.37
C LEU A 151 -25.57 14.55 -4.54
N LEU A 152 -26.52 15.47 -4.70
CA LEU A 152 -26.50 16.44 -5.80
C LEU A 152 -25.32 17.40 -5.67
N ALA A 153 -25.09 17.93 -4.46
CA ALA A 153 -23.97 18.84 -4.19
C ALA A 153 -22.61 18.17 -4.45
N LYS A 154 -22.40 16.96 -3.91
CA LYS A 154 -21.16 16.21 -4.08
C LYS A 154 -20.95 15.75 -5.52
N TRP A 155 -22.00 15.39 -6.24
CA TRP A 155 -21.89 15.04 -7.64
C TRP A 155 -21.55 16.25 -8.51
N GLN A 156 -22.14 17.41 -8.23
CA GLN A 156 -21.76 18.67 -8.88
C GLN A 156 -20.29 18.99 -8.62
N GLU A 157 -19.82 18.87 -7.37
CA GLU A 157 -18.41 19.06 -7.02
C GLU A 157 -17.46 18.14 -7.81
N VAL A 158 -17.86 16.89 -8.05
CA VAL A 158 -17.10 15.94 -8.89
C VAL A 158 -17.01 16.42 -10.34
N LEU A 159 -18.12 16.91 -10.91
CA LEU A 159 -18.18 17.40 -12.28
C LEU A 159 -17.38 18.70 -12.47
N ASP A 160 -17.39 19.57 -11.47
CA ASP A 160 -16.64 20.83 -11.48
C ASP A 160 -15.12 20.59 -11.33
N THR A 161 -14.74 19.58 -10.55
CA THR A 161 -13.32 19.27 -10.28
C THR A 161 -12.67 18.46 -11.40
N TYR A 162 -13.40 17.54 -12.03
CA TYR A 162 -12.83 16.58 -12.97
C TYR A 162 -13.55 16.57 -14.32
N ALA A 163 -12.77 16.60 -15.40
CA ALA A 163 -13.29 16.37 -16.74
C ALA A 163 -13.95 14.97 -16.86
N PRO A 164 -14.96 14.78 -17.74
CA PRO A 164 -15.79 13.56 -17.75
C PRO A 164 -15.01 12.25 -17.92
N HIS A 165 -13.95 12.27 -18.74
CA HIS A 165 -13.09 11.10 -18.99
C HIS A 165 -12.12 10.77 -17.84
N LYS A 166 -11.99 11.68 -16.87
CA LYS A 166 -11.10 11.58 -15.70
C LYS A 166 -11.84 11.18 -14.43
N ILE A 167 -13.16 11.04 -14.47
CA ILE A 167 -13.97 10.64 -13.31
C ILE A 167 -13.71 9.15 -13.04
N THR A 168 -13.05 8.85 -11.92
CA THR A 168 -12.78 7.49 -11.45
C THR A 168 -13.37 7.27 -10.07
N ALA A 169 -13.59 6.02 -9.67
CA ALA A 169 -14.13 5.68 -8.36
C ALA A 169 -13.28 6.29 -7.22
N ASN A 170 -11.96 6.16 -7.27
CA ASN A 170 -11.07 6.71 -6.23
C ASN A 170 -11.16 8.25 -6.13
N ARG A 171 -11.39 8.94 -7.25
CA ARG A 171 -11.55 10.40 -7.26
C ARG A 171 -12.88 10.85 -6.68
N ILE A 172 -13.96 10.13 -7.00
CA ILE A 172 -15.27 10.34 -6.36
C ILE A 172 -15.14 10.07 -4.86
N GLU A 173 -14.47 8.98 -4.49
CA GLU A 173 -14.26 8.60 -3.10
C GLU A 173 -13.53 9.69 -2.30
N ALA A 174 -12.52 10.33 -2.90
CA ALA A 174 -11.79 11.44 -2.27
C ALA A 174 -12.69 12.66 -2.00
N ILE A 175 -13.63 12.98 -2.90
CA ILE A 175 -14.58 14.10 -2.72
C ILE A 175 -15.66 13.76 -1.69
N VAL A 176 -16.15 12.51 -1.71
CA VAL A 176 -17.26 12.05 -0.87
C VAL A 176 -16.83 11.81 0.58
N PHE A 177 -15.69 11.14 0.79
CA PHE A 177 -15.23 10.74 2.14
C PHE A 177 -14.02 11.53 2.64
N GLY A 178 -13.42 12.38 1.81
CA GLY A 178 -12.17 13.10 2.11
C GLY A 178 -10.92 12.24 1.93
N ILE A 179 -9.75 12.89 1.91
CA ILE A 179 -8.42 12.27 1.68
C ILE A 179 -7.99 11.35 2.87
N ASN A 180 -8.77 11.30 3.96
CA ASN A 180 -8.39 10.69 5.23
C ASN A 180 -8.46 9.14 5.30
N LYS A 181 -8.45 8.44 4.17
CA LYS A 181 -8.21 7.00 4.21
C LYS A 181 -6.71 6.78 4.34
N ARG A 182 -6.25 6.43 5.55
CA ARG A 182 -4.97 5.74 5.77
C ARG A 182 -4.94 4.57 4.80
N THR A 183 -4.29 4.72 3.65
CA THR A 183 -4.11 3.62 2.72
C THR A 183 -3.31 2.57 3.47
N LYS A 184 -3.88 1.38 3.65
CA LYS A 184 -3.12 0.23 4.15
C LYS A 184 -2.03 -0.04 3.12
N GLY A 185 -0.85 0.54 3.33
CA GLY A 185 0.32 0.28 2.53
C GLY A 185 0.80 -1.12 2.86
N THR A 186 0.94 -1.96 1.85
CA THR A 186 1.62 -3.25 2.03
C THR A 186 3.11 -3.01 1.86
N LEU A 187 3.86 -3.07 2.96
CA LEU A 187 5.32 -3.08 2.91
C LEU A 187 5.76 -4.51 2.55
N ARG A 188 6.44 -4.67 1.42
CA ARG A 188 7.04 -5.96 1.03
C ARG A 188 8.46 -6.00 1.56
N LEU A 189 8.68 -6.78 2.61
CA LEU A 189 10.01 -7.04 3.17
C LEU A 189 10.54 -8.36 2.64
N PRO A 190 11.85 -8.48 2.37
CA PRO A 190 12.48 -9.77 2.09
C PRO A 190 12.25 -10.75 3.24
N VAL A 191 12.05 -12.03 2.93
CA VAL A 191 11.72 -13.08 3.93
C VAL A 191 12.77 -13.17 5.04
N LYS A 192 14.05 -12.95 4.72
CA LYS A 192 15.16 -12.92 5.70
C LYS A 192 14.96 -11.85 6.77
N VAL A 193 14.52 -10.66 6.37
CA VAL A 193 14.28 -9.53 7.28
C VAL A 193 13.08 -9.84 8.19
N ILE A 194 12.05 -10.51 7.67
CA ILE A 194 10.88 -10.92 8.48
C ILE A 194 11.32 -11.91 9.56
N GLN A 195 12.14 -12.91 9.21
CA GLN A 195 12.67 -13.90 10.16
C GLN A 195 13.54 -13.27 11.25
N GLU A 196 14.38 -12.29 10.89
CA GLU A 196 15.17 -11.55 11.88
C GLU A 196 14.30 -10.74 12.84
N ILE A 197 13.22 -10.11 12.35
CA ILE A 197 12.27 -9.39 13.20
C ILE A 197 11.52 -10.35 14.12
N GLU A 198 11.11 -11.52 13.63
CA GLU A 198 10.45 -12.55 14.43
C GLU A 198 11.35 -13.10 15.53
N ASN A 199 12.61 -13.42 15.21
CA ASN A 199 13.59 -13.89 16.18
C ASN A 199 13.83 -12.85 17.28
N LYS A 200 14.03 -11.58 16.89
CA LYS A 200 14.22 -10.48 17.86
C LYS A 200 12.99 -10.19 18.70
N ALA A 201 11.79 -10.38 18.13
CA ALA A 201 10.54 -10.25 18.88
C ALA A 201 10.42 -11.35 19.94
N LEU A 202 10.77 -12.59 19.59
CA LEU A 202 10.81 -13.74 20.51
C LEU A 202 11.84 -13.56 21.62
N GLU A 203 13.06 -13.12 21.29
CA GLU A 203 14.11 -12.81 22.27
C GLU A 203 13.68 -11.73 23.26
N SER A 204 12.88 -10.77 22.80
CA SER A 204 12.38 -9.68 23.63
C SER A 204 11.06 -9.99 24.34
N GLY A 205 10.50 -11.20 24.16
CA GLY A 205 9.20 -11.59 24.70
C GLY A 205 8.02 -10.74 24.22
N MET A 206 8.14 -10.08 23.07
CA MET A 206 7.13 -9.18 22.49
C MET A 206 6.55 -9.77 21.20
N SER A 207 5.35 -9.34 20.83
CA SER A 207 4.80 -9.67 19.51
C SER A 207 5.53 -8.90 18.40
N THR A 208 5.72 -9.51 17.23
CA THR A 208 6.31 -8.88 16.03
C THR A 208 5.68 -7.52 15.72
N GLY A 209 4.35 -7.41 15.85
CA GLY A 209 3.64 -6.15 15.62
C GLY A 209 3.93 -5.10 16.70
N GLU A 210 4.10 -5.51 17.95
CA GLU A 210 4.43 -4.61 19.06
C GLU A 210 5.87 -4.11 18.96
N LEU A 211 6.79 -4.98 18.57
CA LEU A 211 8.19 -4.63 18.30
C LEU A 211 8.29 -3.57 17.19
N ILE A 212 7.64 -3.82 16.05
CA ILE A 212 7.61 -2.87 14.93
C ILE A 212 7.00 -1.54 15.37
N THR A 213 5.94 -1.58 16.18
CA THR A 213 5.28 -0.36 16.67
C THR A 213 6.21 0.46 17.57
N LYS A 214 6.92 -0.19 18.50
CA LYS A 214 7.89 0.47 19.39
C LYS A 214 9.10 1.03 18.64
N ILE A 215 9.56 0.33 17.60
CA ILE A 215 10.62 0.82 16.70
C ILE A 215 10.15 2.06 15.94
N ILE A 216 8.95 2.03 15.34
CA ILE A 216 8.39 3.17 14.62
C ILE A 216 8.16 4.37 15.56
N GLN A 217 7.79 4.11 16.81
CA GLN A 217 7.62 5.13 17.84
C GLN A 217 8.95 5.66 18.42
N GLY A 218 10.09 5.10 18.02
CA GLY A 218 11.42 5.52 18.48
C GLY A 218 11.77 5.09 19.90
N GLU A 219 11.02 4.14 20.47
CA GLU A 219 11.25 3.62 21.84
C GLU A 219 12.34 2.56 21.88
N LEU A 220 12.68 1.99 20.71
CA LEU A 220 13.69 0.96 20.54
C LEU A 220 14.58 1.30 19.34
N THR A 221 15.89 1.24 19.54
CA THR A 221 16.88 1.33 18.47
C THR A 221 17.58 -0.01 18.29
N ILE A 222 17.60 -0.53 17.05
CA ILE A 222 18.40 -1.70 16.67
C ILE A 222 19.75 -1.16 16.20
N ASN A 223 20.83 -1.42 16.95
CA ASN A 223 22.19 -1.08 16.53
C ASN A 223 22.66 -1.99 15.37
N SER A 224 23.73 -1.59 14.66
CA SER A 224 24.32 -2.36 13.56
C SER A 224 24.67 -3.81 13.92
N ASP A 225 24.90 -4.04 15.21
CA ASP A 225 25.38 -5.31 15.77
C ASP A 225 24.22 -6.16 16.32
N GLY A 226 22.97 -5.70 16.15
CA GLY A 226 21.75 -6.43 16.50
C GLY A 226 21.26 -6.25 17.93
N THR A 227 22.00 -5.51 18.78
CA THR A 227 21.60 -5.15 20.15
C THR A 227 20.47 -4.13 20.16
N MET A 228 19.54 -4.34 21.10
CA MET A 228 18.35 -3.52 21.31
C MET A 228 18.54 -2.64 22.54
N GLU A 229 18.64 -1.33 22.32
CA GLU A 229 18.62 -0.37 23.41
C GLU A 229 17.22 0.21 23.54
N LYS A 230 16.64 0.06 24.74
CA LYS A 230 15.53 0.92 25.14
C LYS A 230 16.16 2.27 25.43
N MET A 231 15.72 3.31 24.72
CA MET A 231 15.93 4.66 25.21
C MET A 231 15.24 4.73 26.57
N ILE A 232 16.04 4.72 27.64
CA ILE A 232 15.56 5.05 28.97
C ILE A 232 15.06 6.49 28.83
N LYS A 233 13.75 6.67 28.71
CA LYS A 233 13.15 7.93 29.11
C LYS A 233 13.45 8.01 30.60
N GLU A 234 14.59 8.60 30.96
CA GLU A 234 14.73 9.23 32.26
C GLU A 234 13.53 10.17 32.32
N LYS A 235 12.49 9.72 33.03
CA LYS A 235 11.58 10.67 33.60
C LYS A 235 12.46 11.49 34.51
N ASP A 236 12.79 12.69 34.07
CA ASP A 236 13.19 13.78 34.94
C ASP A 236 12.02 14.06 35.90
N GLU A 237 11.75 13.12 36.83
CA GLU A 237 11.10 13.45 38.08
C GLU A 237 12.17 14.17 38.91
N ILE A 238 12.31 15.47 38.64
CA ILE A 238 12.94 16.40 39.55
C ILE A 238 12.19 16.23 40.88
N VAL A 239 12.80 15.51 41.83
CA VAL A 239 12.28 15.41 43.19
C VAL A 239 12.44 16.81 43.80
N GLU A 240 11.39 17.64 43.71
CA GLU A 240 11.38 19.04 44.16
C GLU A 240 11.65 19.21 45.67
N ASN A 241 11.73 18.12 46.44
CA ASN A 241 12.14 18.18 47.84
C ASN A 241 12.81 16.85 48.29
N PRO A 242 14.13 16.69 48.11
CA PRO A 242 14.82 15.49 48.56
C PRO A 242 14.82 15.41 50.09
N SER A 243 14.41 14.25 50.63
CA SER A 243 14.44 13.95 52.08
C SER A 243 15.87 14.14 52.64
N PRO A 244 16.03 14.61 53.89
CA PRO A 244 17.35 14.78 54.52
C PRO A 244 18.21 13.50 54.55
N GLU A 245 17.59 12.32 54.47
CA GLU A 245 18.32 11.05 54.36
C GLU A 245 18.90 10.81 52.96
N SER A 246 18.19 11.25 51.91
CA SER A 246 18.65 11.16 50.52
C SER A 246 19.84 12.09 50.29
N ILE A 247 19.81 13.30 50.86
CA ILE A 247 20.92 14.26 50.78
C ILE A 247 22.19 13.68 51.42
N LYS A 248 22.08 13.09 52.61
CA LYS A 248 23.22 12.42 53.26
C LYS A 248 23.79 11.27 52.45
N ARG A 249 22.92 10.51 51.77
CA ARG A 249 23.34 9.42 50.89
C ARG A 249 24.08 9.95 49.67
N TRP A 250 23.58 11.01 49.05
CA TRP A 250 24.22 11.66 47.92
C TRP A 250 25.54 12.33 48.29
N GLU A 251 25.65 12.97 49.46
CA GLU A 251 26.93 13.49 49.96
C GLU A 251 27.96 12.37 50.15
N LYS A 252 27.53 11.20 50.62
CA LYS A 252 28.41 10.04 50.77
C LYS A 252 28.87 9.51 49.42
N ASP A 253 27.95 9.37 48.46
CA ASP A 253 28.25 8.87 47.11
C ASP A 253 29.16 9.88 46.35
N LEU A 254 28.93 11.19 46.52
CA LEU A 254 29.74 12.24 45.91
C LEU A 254 31.17 12.27 46.48
N ASN A 255 31.32 12.07 47.79
CA ASN A 255 32.65 11.92 48.41
C ASN A 255 33.37 10.66 47.93
N GLN A 256 32.62 9.57 47.68
CA GLN A 256 33.20 8.32 47.17
C GLN A 256 33.69 8.49 45.72
N LEU A 257 32.93 9.19 44.88
CA LEU A 257 33.34 9.52 43.51
C LEU A 257 34.55 10.45 43.49
N ALA A 258 34.56 11.50 44.30
CA ALA A 258 35.70 12.40 44.42
C ALA A 258 36.99 11.68 44.88
N PHE A 259 36.84 10.66 45.73
CA PHE A 259 37.96 9.80 46.14
C PHE A 259 38.45 8.90 45.00
N GLN A 260 37.54 8.29 44.25
CA GLN A 260 37.90 7.47 43.09
C GLN A 260 38.61 8.28 42.01
N GLU A 261 38.16 9.51 41.78
CA GLU A 261 38.73 10.39 40.77
C GLU A 261 40.11 10.93 41.18
N ARG A 262 40.34 11.20 42.47
CA ARG A 262 41.69 11.48 42.99
C ARG A 262 42.64 10.32 42.79
N ASN A 263 42.24 9.11 43.17
CA ASN A 263 43.10 7.94 42.99
C ASN A 263 43.45 7.73 41.51
N ARG A 264 42.50 7.95 40.60
CA ARG A 264 42.75 7.86 39.16
C ARG A 264 43.74 8.90 38.65
N LEU A 265 43.71 10.11 39.21
CA LEU A 265 44.68 11.16 38.92
C LEU A 265 46.07 10.80 39.48
N ASP A 266 46.13 10.28 40.70
CA ASP A 266 47.38 9.86 41.33
C ASP A 266 48.04 8.70 40.54
N ASP A 267 47.26 7.67 40.19
CA ASP A 267 47.71 6.55 39.34
C ASP A 267 48.24 7.04 37.98
N PHE A 268 47.52 7.98 37.35
CA PHE A 268 47.95 8.57 36.09
C PHE A 268 49.24 9.39 36.24
N THR A 269 49.43 10.11 37.35
CA THR A 269 50.67 10.88 37.59
C THR A 269 51.87 9.99 37.85
N GLU A 270 51.69 8.83 38.51
CA GLU A 270 52.76 7.85 38.68
C GLU A 270 53.17 7.21 37.35
N GLU A 271 52.19 6.85 36.50
CA GLU A 271 52.44 6.30 35.17
C GLU A 271 53.23 7.28 34.28
N LEU A 272 52.84 8.56 34.28
CA LEU A 272 53.53 9.62 33.53
C LEU A 272 54.95 9.88 34.06
N ALA A 273 55.16 9.77 35.37
CA ALA A 273 56.49 9.90 35.98
C ALA A 273 57.41 8.72 35.61
N GLU A 274 56.88 7.49 35.52
CA GLU A 274 57.63 6.34 35.04
C GLU A 274 57.98 6.45 33.55
N GLU A 275 57.06 6.89 32.70
CA GLU A 275 57.32 7.14 31.28
C GLU A 275 58.39 8.21 31.08
N LEU A 276 58.33 9.32 31.83
CA LEU A 276 59.37 10.36 31.79
C LEU A 276 60.74 9.82 32.23
N LYS A 277 60.77 8.96 33.25
CA LYS A 277 62.02 8.34 33.72
C LYS A 277 62.60 7.41 32.67
N ASN A 278 61.76 6.62 32.01
CA ASN A 278 62.16 5.69 30.96
C ASN A 278 62.66 6.42 29.71
N THR A 279 61.95 7.47 29.27
CA THR A 279 62.39 8.31 28.14
C THR A 279 63.71 9.02 28.42
N VAL A 280 63.94 9.51 29.64
CA VAL A 280 65.23 10.09 30.06
C VAL A 280 66.34 9.04 30.07
N LEU A 281 66.06 7.81 30.50
CA LEU A 281 67.03 6.71 30.45
C LEU A 281 67.39 6.35 29.00
N ASP A 282 66.41 6.27 28.12
CA ASP A 282 66.62 6.01 26.69
C ASP A 282 67.42 7.13 26.02
N LEU A 283 67.09 8.39 26.30
CA LEU A 283 67.86 9.54 25.82
C LEU A 283 69.32 9.49 26.32
N LYS A 284 69.54 9.14 27.59
CA LYS A 284 70.90 8.93 28.13
C LYS A 284 71.62 7.79 27.42
N GLN A 285 70.95 6.68 27.10
CA GLN A 285 71.55 5.59 26.34
C GLN A 285 71.89 5.99 24.90
N VAL A 286 71.01 6.73 24.23
CA VAL A 286 71.23 7.27 22.89
C VAL A 286 72.41 8.24 22.88
N ILE A 287 72.45 9.20 23.82
CA ILE A 287 73.57 10.13 23.98
C ILE A 287 74.87 9.37 24.24
N LYS A 288 74.85 8.35 25.12
CA LYS A 288 76.03 7.50 25.37
C LYS A 288 76.48 6.74 24.13
N LYS A 289 75.56 6.17 23.34
CA LYS A 289 75.87 5.50 22.06
C LYS A 289 76.44 6.46 21.02
N CYS A 290 75.85 7.65 20.87
CA CYS A 290 76.35 8.69 19.98
C CYS A 290 77.74 9.17 20.40
N PHE A 291 77.96 9.41 21.70
CA PHE A 291 79.26 9.81 22.22
C PHE A 291 80.32 8.72 21.98
N MET A 292 80.01 7.44 22.26
CA MET A 292 80.94 6.33 22.00
C MET A 292 81.23 6.16 20.50
N LYS A 293 80.24 6.34 19.61
CA LYS A 293 80.43 6.23 18.15
C LYS A 293 81.22 7.40 17.57
N SER A 294 81.13 8.59 18.18
CA SER A 294 81.84 9.79 17.71
C SER A 294 83.22 9.99 18.35
N PHE A 295 83.49 9.47 19.56
CA PHE A 295 84.77 9.65 20.27
C PHE A 295 85.69 8.40 20.26
N LEU A 296 85.19 7.20 19.94
CA LEU A 296 86.00 5.96 19.90
C LEU A 296 86.04 5.28 18.53
N SER A 297 85.72 6.01 17.45
CA SER A 297 86.15 5.65 16.09
C SER A 297 87.27 6.62 15.68
N PRO A 298 88.55 6.25 15.86
CA PRO A 298 89.66 7.08 15.41
C PRO A 298 89.69 7.16 13.90
N CYS A 299 89.98 8.36 13.40
CA CYS A 299 90.54 8.62 12.10
C CYS A 299 91.49 7.50 11.65
N MET A 300 91.10 6.78 10.59
CA MET A 300 92.02 6.28 9.57
C MET A 300 91.35 6.50 8.20
N LEU A 301 91.37 7.76 7.77
CA LEU A 301 91.60 8.20 6.38
C LEU A 301 93.11 8.53 6.37
N GLU A 302 94.00 8.12 5.48
CA GLU A 302 93.97 7.89 4.04
C GLU A 302 95.23 7.07 3.63
N ASN A 303 95.04 6.08 2.75
CA ASN A 303 95.89 5.68 1.59
C ASN A 303 95.58 4.24 1.17
#